data_AF-A0A2R4FCV7-F1
#
_entry.id   AF-A0A2R4FCV7-F1
#
_cell.length_a   1.000
_cell.length_b   1.000
_cell.length_c   1.000
_cell.angle_alpha   90.00
_cell.angle_beta   90.00
_cell.angle_gamma   90.00
#
_symmetry.space_group_name_H-M   'P 1'
#
loop_
_entity.id
_entity.type
_entity.pdbx_description
1 polymer ?
#
loop_
_entity_poly.entity_id
_entity_poly.type
_entity_poly.pdbx_seq_one_letter_code
_entity_poly.pdbx_strand_id
1 'polypeptide(L)'
;MLPESTPGPAISWAHRIITDHAEGRGCAECRARWCPTAEWALWVVVTDHLPPPGDDGKRLVTTVARQILTNHWPYGVDGCRPCALPDCTRIQVATCWLQAVRDDYLPPAVQALRPTVVPTDEELRRITGLE
;
A
#
# COMPACT_ATOMS: atom_id res chain seq x y z
N MET A 1 18.58 12.00 24.88
CA MET A 1 17.21 11.57 24.55
C MET A 1 16.41 12.81 24.24
N LEU A 2 16.03 13.03 22.99
CA LEU A 2 15.07 14.08 22.67
C LEU A 2 13.71 13.60 23.21
N PRO A 3 12.94 14.46 23.90
CA PRO A 3 11.59 14.09 24.32
C PRO A 3 10.76 13.74 23.08
N GLU A 4 9.97 12.66 23.16
CA GLU A 4 8.97 12.35 22.14
C GLU A 4 8.03 13.55 22.02
N SER A 5 8.26 14.37 21.00
CA SER A 5 7.41 15.52 20.74
C SER A 5 6.02 15.00 20.37
N THR A 6 5.00 15.46 21.08
CA THR A 6 3.60 15.18 20.74
C THR A 6 3.39 15.44 19.26
N PRO A 7 2.83 14.47 18.50
CA PRO A 7 2.64 14.66 17.07
C PRO A 7 1.84 15.91 16.78
N GLY A 8 2.27 16.68 15.78
CA GLY A 8 1.55 17.87 15.35
C GLY A 8 0.10 17.56 14.94
N PRO A 9 -0.77 18.57 14.82
CA PRO A 9 -2.19 18.39 14.54
C PRO A 9 -2.45 17.64 13.23
N ALA A 10 -1.59 17.82 12.22
CA ALA A 10 -1.68 17.08 10.95
C ALA A 10 -1.43 15.57 11.13
N ILE A 11 -0.39 15.19 11.89
CA ILE A 11 -0.07 13.78 12.18
C ILE A 11 -1.16 13.15 13.03
N SER A 12 -1.60 13.83 14.08
CA SER A 12 -2.71 13.37 14.93
C SER A 12 -3.98 13.12 14.11
N TRP A 13 -4.27 13.98 13.14
CA TRP A 13 -5.39 13.79 12.24
C TRP A 13 -5.18 12.61 11.28
N ALA A 14 -3.99 12.49 10.68
CA ALA A 14 -3.63 11.37 9.81
C ALA A 14 -3.74 10.02 10.54
N HIS A 15 -3.29 9.94 11.79
CA HIS A 15 -3.42 8.74 12.61
C HIS A 15 -4.87 8.31 12.77
N ARG A 16 -5.75 9.25 13.12
CA ARG A 16 -7.19 8.98 13.24
C ARG A 16 -7.77 8.46 11.93
N ILE A 17 -7.44 9.08 10.79
CA ILE A 17 -7.91 8.64 9.48
C ILE A 17 -7.42 7.22 9.15
N ILE A 18 -6.15 6.91 9.40
CA ILE A 18 -5.61 5.56 9.18
C ILE A 18 -6.36 4.53 10.03
N THR A 19 -6.54 4.80 11.32
CA THR A 19 -7.22 3.88 12.24
C THR A 19 -8.67 3.67 11.81
N ASP A 20 -9.43 4.74 11.60
CA ASP A 20 -10.84 4.64 11.21
C ASP A 20 -11.01 3.95 9.85
N HIS A 21 -10.12 4.22 8.89
CA HIS A 21 -10.18 3.57 7.58
C HIS A 21 -9.83 2.08 7.66
N ALA A 22 -8.75 1.72 8.34
CA ALA A 22 -8.32 0.33 8.51
C ALA A 22 -9.36 -0.51 9.26
N GLU A 23 -10.10 0.09 10.19
CA GLU A 23 -11.14 -0.57 10.98
C GLU A 23 -12.54 -0.50 10.33
N GLY A 24 -12.63 0.06 9.11
CA GLY A 24 -13.88 0.10 8.35
C GLY A 24 -14.93 1.07 8.89
N ARG A 25 -14.55 2.02 9.76
CA ARG A 25 -15.47 3.01 10.35
C ARG A 25 -15.91 4.12 9.41
N GLY A 26 -15.49 4.06 8.14
CA GLY A 26 -16.00 4.88 7.04
C GLY A 26 -15.50 6.33 7.08
N CYS A 27 -14.97 6.79 5.96
CA CYS A 27 -14.81 8.22 5.67
C CYS A 27 -15.94 8.63 4.71
N ALA A 28 -16.47 9.84 4.84
CA ALA A 28 -17.48 10.40 3.92
C ALA A 28 -17.00 10.40 2.45
N GLU A 29 -15.69 10.38 2.23
CA GLU A 29 -15.06 10.37 0.90
C GLU A 29 -14.81 8.97 0.33
N CYS A 30 -15.09 7.89 1.09
CA CYS A 30 -14.92 6.52 0.59
C CYS A 30 -15.86 6.25 -0.60
N ARG A 31 -15.29 5.96 -1.78
CA ARG A 31 -16.04 5.59 -2.99
C ARG A 31 -15.44 4.34 -3.60
N ALA A 32 -16.26 3.32 -3.88
CA ALA A 32 -15.86 2.14 -4.65
C ALA A 32 -14.50 1.55 -4.24
N ARG A 33 -14.30 1.30 -2.94
CA ARG A 33 -13.08 0.78 -2.30
C ARG A 33 -11.89 1.75 -2.22
N TRP A 34 -12.04 2.98 -2.71
CA TRP A 34 -11.02 4.03 -2.72
C TRP A 34 -11.34 5.15 -1.72
N CYS A 35 -10.31 5.75 -1.10
CA CYS A 35 -10.46 6.86 -0.15
C CYS A 35 -9.28 7.86 -0.29
N PRO A 36 -9.52 9.05 -0.88
CA PRO A 36 -8.52 10.11 -1.00
C PRO A 36 -7.94 10.54 0.36
N THR A 37 -8.79 10.61 1.39
CA THR A 37 -8.37 11.01 2.74
C THR A 37 -7.37 10.03 3.33
N ALA A 38 -7.58 8.72 3.13
CA ALA A 38 -6.67 7.68 3.61
C ALA A 38 -5.33 7.69 2.86
N GLU A 39 -5.33 8.04 1.57
CA GLU A 39 -4.10 8.22 0.79
C GLU A 39 -3.25 9.38 1.29
N TRP A 40 -3.89 10.52 1.54
CA TRP A 40 -3.21 11.66 2.14
C TRP A 40 -2.64 11.30 3.52
N ALA A 41 -3.44 10.63 4.35
CA ALA A 41 -3.01 10.23 5.69
C ALA A 41 -1.83 9.25 5.65
N LEU A 42 -1.82 8.31 4.70
CA LEU A 42 -0.68 7.43 4.48
C LEU A 42 0.57 8.23 4.10
N TRP A 43 0.46 9.18 3.15
CA TRP A 43 1.59 10.02 2.76
C TRP A 43 2.21 10.73 3.97
N VAL A 44 1.39 11.40 4.78
CA VAL A 44 1.83 12.10 6.00
C VAL A 44 2.57 11.17 6.97
N VAL A 45 2.00 9.99 7.25
CA VAL A 45 2.58 9.03 8.20
C VAL A 45 3.87 8.41 7.68
N VAL A 46 3.94 8.14 6.38
CA VAL A 46 5.13 7.54 5.75
C VAL A 46 6.27 8.54 5.67
N THR A 47 6.02 9.79 5.27
CA THR A 47 7.09 10.81 5.15
C THR A 47 7.70 11.18 6.48
N ASP A 48 6.90 11.21 7.55
CA ASP A 48 7.39 11.55 8.88
C ASP A 48 7.84 10.31 9.67
N HIS A 49 7.66 9.10 9.12
CA HIS A 49 7.96 7.83 9.77
C HIS A 49 7.26 7.65 11.14
N LEU A 50 6.04 8.17 11.27
CA LEU A 50 5.28 8.18 12.52
C LEU A 50 3.99 7.36 12.37
N PRO A 51 4.01 6.02 12.54
CA PRO A 51 2.77 5.24 12.59
C PRO A 51 1.89 5.68 13.77
N PRO A 52 0.57 5.40 13.73
CA PRO A 52 -0.31 5.62 14.86
C PRO A 52 0.24 4.97 16.15
N PRO A 53 0.05 5.59 17.32
CA PRO A 53 0.51 5.03 18.58
C PRO A 53 -0.27 3.76 18.97
N GLY A 54 0.36 2.91 19.80
CA GLY A 54 -0.17 1.62 20.25
C GLY A 54 0.45 0.42 19.54
N ASP A 55 0.22 -0.78 20.08
CA ASP A 55 0.88 -2.01 19.61
C ASP A 55 0.57 -2.35 18.14
N ASP A 56 -0.55 -1.85 17.63
CA ASP A 56 -1.07 -2.15 16.29
C ASP A 56 -0.80 -1.08 15.23
N GLY A 57 -0.11 0.01 15.56
CA GLY A 57 0.08 1.15 14.66
C GLY A 57 0.59 0.76 13.27
N LYS A 58 1.65 -0.06 13.22
CA LYS A 58 2.21 -0.56 11.95
C LYS A 58 1.21 -1.41 11.17
N ARG A 59 0.39 -2.22 11.83
CA ARG A 59 -0.63 -3.07 11.20
C ARG A 59 -1.69 -2.22 10.50
N LEU A 60 -2.12 -1.13 11.14
CA LEU A 60 -3.12 -0.22 10.58
C LEU A 60 -2.59 0.49 9.33
N VAL A 61 -1.37 1.04 9.39
CA VAL A 61 -0.72 1.67 8.22
C VAL A 61 -0.53 0.66 7.09
N THR A 62 -0.10 -0.56 7.41
CA THR A 62 0.08 -1.64 6.43
C THR A 62 -1.23 -2.02 5.77
N THR A 63 -2.34 -2.07 6.51
CA THR A 63 -3.67 -2.33 5.97
C THR A 63 -4.05 -1.28 4.93
N VAL A 64 -3.87 0.01 5.26
CA VAL A 64 -4.16 1.12 4.34
C VAL A 64 -3.23 1.08 3.11
N ALA A 65 -1.94 0.81 3.29
CA ALA A 65 -0.99 0.69 2.19
C ALA A 65 -1.37 -0.43 1.21
N ARG A 66 -1.76 -1.61 1.70
CA ARG A 66 -2.24 -2.73 0.87
C ARG A 66 -3.51 -2.39 0.09
N GLN A 67 -4.45 -1.67 0.72
CA GLN A 67 -5.68 -1.21 0.07
C GLN A 67 -5.37 -0.21 -1.06
N ILE A 68 -4.52 0.79 -0.79
CA ILE A 68 -4.08 1.76 -1.80
C ILE A 68 -3.37 1.02 -2.94
N LEU A 69 -2.44 0.13 -2.63
CA LEU A 69 -1.74 -0.63 -3.67
C LEU A 69 -2.72 -1.45 -4.52
N THR A 70 -3.74 -2.07 -3.92
CA THR A 70 -4.77 -2.83 -4.66
C THR A 70 -5.60 -1.95 -5.59
N ASN A 71 -6.00 -0.78 -5.12
CA ASN A 71 -6.86 0.11 -5.89
C ASN A 71 -6.10 0.80 -7.02
N HIS A 72 -4.84 1.13 -6.77
CA HIS A 72 -4.00 1.88 -7.71
C HIS A 72 -3.15 0.99 -8.61
N TRP A 73 -3.08 -0.32 -8.34
CA TRP A 73 -2.23 -1.23 -9.11
C TRP A 73 -2.42 -1.01 -10.62
N PRO A 74 -1.34 -1.02 -11.43
CA PRO A 74 -1.47 -0.87 -12.87
C PRO A 74 -2.22 -2.08 -13.42
N TYR A 75 -3.39 -1.83 -14.02
CA TYR A 75 -4.15 -2.87 -14.71
C TYR A 75 -3.67 -3.07 -16.16
N GLY A 76 -2.70 -2.28 -16.63
CA GLY A 76 -2.14 -2.35 -17.98
C GLY A 76 -0.90 -1.46 -18.16
N VAL A 77 -0.37 -1.42 -19.39
CA VAL A 77 0.81 -0.61 -19.79
C VAL A 77 0.58 0.90 -19.64
N ASP A 78 -0.67 1.35 -19.65
CA ASP A 78 -1.05 2.76 -19.58
C ASP A 78 -1.02 3.34 -18.15
N GLY A 79 -0.63 2.52 -17.17
CA GLY A 79 -0.44 2.95 -15.79
C GLY A 79 -1.63 2.74 -14.87
N CYS A 80 -1.67 3.52 -13.79
CA CYS A 80 -2.68 3.44 -12.74
C CYS A 80 -4.05 3.91 -13.27
N ARG A 81 -5.04 3.01 -13.33
CA ARG A 81 -6.39 3.34 -13.86
C ARG A 81 -7.08 4.49 -13.11
N PRO A 82 -7.08 4.55 -11.75
CA PRO A 82 -7.67 5.69 -11.03
C PRO A 82 -6.99 7.03 -11.33
N CYS A 83 -5.68 7.04 -11.57
CA CYS A 83 -4.91 8.28 -11.71
C CYS A 83 -4.65 8.66 -13.17
N ALA A 84 -4.80 7.73 -14.12
CA ALA A 84 -4.38 7.86 -15.52
C ALA A 84 -2.91 8.29 -15.67
N LEU A 85 -2.04 7.83 -14.76
CA LEU A 85 -0.62 8.16 -14.74
C LEU A 85 0.23 6.88 -14.78
N PRO A 86 1.30 6.84 -15.61
CA PRO A 86 2.26 5.73 -15.61
C PRO A 86 3.01 5.64 -14.27
N ASP A 87 3.38 6.79 -13.71
CA ASP A 87 4.05 6.91 -12.41
C ASP A 87 3.08 7.42 -11.34
N CYS A 88 2.36 6.49 -10.70
CA CYS A 88 1.42 6.85 -9.64
C CYS A 88 2.14 7.02 -8.29
N THR A 89 2.24 8.25 -7.80
CA THR A 89 2.84 8.57 -6.49
C THR A 89 2.18 7.82 -5.33
N ARG A 90 0.88 7.51 -5.43
CA ARG A 90 0.16 6.76 -4.39
C ARG A 90 0.64 5.31 -4.30
N ILE A 91 0.94 4.69 -5.45
CA ILE A 91 1.61 3.38 -5.50
C ILE A 91 2.99 3.49 -4.87
N GLN A 92 3.78 4.49 -5.27
CA GLN A 92 5.15 4.67 -4.76
C GLN A 92 5.20 4.79 -3.24
N VAL A 93 4.31 5.59 -2.64
CA VAL A 93 4.20 5.74 -1.18
C VAL A 93 3.80 4.43 -0.51
N ALA A 94 2.79 3.73 -1.04
CA ALA A 94 2.35 2.45 -0.50
C ALA A 94 3.45 1.38 -0.59
N THR A 95 4.13 1.28 -1.74
CA THR A 95 5.26 0.36 -1.97
C THR A 95 6.42 0.68 -1.03
N CYS A 96 6.75 1.97 -0.85
CA CYS A 96 7.81 2.40 0.08
C CYS A 96 7.53 1.92 1.52
N TRP A 97 6.29 2.09 2.00
CA TRP A 97 5.91 1.58 3.32
C TRP A 97 6.03 0.06 3.40
N LEU A 98 5.44 -0.67 2.45
CA LEU A 98 5.45 -2.15 2.45
C LEU A 98 6.88 -2.70 2.38
N GLN A 99 7.76 -2.08 1.60
CA GLN A 99 9.19 -2.43 1.58
C GLN A 99 9.87 -2.17 2.94
N ALA A 100 9.58 -1.02 3.57
CA ALA A 100 10.16 -0.67 4.87
C ALA A 100 9.77 -1.66 5.97
N VAL A 101 8.53 -2.18 5.94
CA VAL A 101 8.06 -3.21 6.89
C VAL A 101 8.28 -4.64 6.41
N ARG A 102 8.95 -4.84 5.26
CA ARG A 102 9.22 -6.15 4.63
C ARG A 102 7.95 -6.98 4.39
N ASP A 103 6.90 -6.30 3.98
CA ASP A 103 5.61 -6.89 3.61
C ASP A 103 5.61 -7.20 2.10
N ASP A 104 5.52 -8.47 1.74
CA ASP A 104 5.60 -8.98 0.37
C ASP A 104 4.25 -8.97 -0.37
N TYR A 105 3.32 -8.13 0.10
CA TYR A 105 1.97 -8.09 -0.42
C TYR A 105 1.90 -7.85 -1.93
N LEU A 106 1.19 -8.75 -2.59
CA LEU A 106 0.78 -8.64 -3.98
C LEU A 106 -0.73 -8.43 -4.04
N PRO A 107 -1.24 -7.50 -4.87
CA PRO A 107 -2.68 -7.36 -5.05
C PRO A 107 -3.33 -8.66 -5.53
N PRO A 108 -4.59 -8.97 -5.13
CA PRO A 108 -5.26 -10.22 -5.51
C PRO A 108 -5.33 -10.45 -7.03
N ALA A 109 -5.48 -9.39 -7.82
CA ALA A 109 -5.48 -9.48 -9.28
C ALA A 109 -4.12 -10.00 -9.83
N VAL A 110 -3.01 -9.64 -9.20
CA VAL A 110 -1.67 -10.15 -9.56
C VAL A 110 -1.49 -11.59 -9.10
N GLN A 111 -1.98 -11.91 -7.90
CA GLN A 111 -1.94 -13.29 -7.39
C GLN A 111 -2.70 -14.24 -8.30
N ALA A 112 -3.84 -13.82 -8.85
CA ALA A 112 -4.63 -14.60 -9.81
C ALA A 112 -3.93 -14.82 -11.16
N LEU A 113 -3.03 -13.91 -11.55
CA LEU A 113 -2.23 -14.01 -12.77
C LEU A 113 -0.92 -14.77 -12.57
N ARG A 114 -0.52 -15.02 -11.32
CA ARG A 114 0.69 -15.80 -11.03
C ARG A 114 0.46 -17.23 -11.51
N PRO A 115 1.43 -17.82 -12.25
CA PRO A 115 1.40 -19.25 -12.50
C PRO A 115 1.31 -19.97 -11.15
N THR A 116 0.23 -20.71 -10.95
CA THR A 116 0.06 -21.57 -9.76
C THR A 116 1.04 -22.72 -9.73
N VAL A 117 1.71 -22.96 -10.86
CA VAL A 117 2.77 -23.95 -11.04
C VAL A 117 4.07 -23.19 -11.26
N VAL A 118 5.02 -23.38 -10.34
CA VAL A 118 6.42 -23.00 -10.59
C VAL A 118 6.90 -23.92 -11.71
N PRO A 119 7.33 -23.41 -12.87
CA PRO A 119 7.84 -24.26 -13.95
C PRO A 119 9.03 -25.05 -13.41
N THR A 120 9.05 -26.34 -13.70
CA THR A 120 10.19 -27.20 -13.38
C THR A 120 11.44 -26.70 -14.10
N ASP A 121 12.63 -27.07 -13.62
CA ASP A 121 13.90 -26.69 -14.25
C ASP A 121 13.98 -27.12 -15.72
N GLU A 122 13.31 -28.23 -16.08
CA GLU A 122 13.20 -28.70 -17.46
C GLU A 122 12.31 -27.78 -18.31
N GLU A 123 11.17 -27.34 -17.76
CA GLU A 123 10.29 -26.38 -18.43
C GLU A 123 10.95 -25.01 -18.57
N LEU A 124 11.70 -24.56 -17.55
CA LEU A 124 12.48 -23.32 -17.63
C LEU A 124 13.52 -23.41 -18.74
N ARG A 125 14.28 -24.51 -18.83
CA ARG A 125 15.25 -24.73 -19.91
C ARG A 125 14.60 -24.75 -21.28
N ARG A 126 13.44 -25.41 -21.42
CA ARG A 126 12.67 -25.45 -22.67
C ARG A 126 12.14 -24.07 -23.09
N ILE A 127 11.66 -23.26 -22.14
CA ILE A 127 11.11 -21.92 -22.42
C ILE A 127 12.22 -20.92 -22.72
N THR A 128 13.34 -20.99 -22.02
CA THR A 128 14.44 -20.01 -22.11
C THR A 128 15.50 -20.38 -23.15
N GLY A 129 15.51 -21.61 -23.65
CA GLY A 129 16.52 -22.11 -24.58
C GLY A 129 17.90 -22.30 -23.95
N LEU A 130 17.96 -22.39 -22.61
CA LEU A 130 19.18 -22.71 -21.88
C LEU A 130 19.32 -24.25 -21.82
N GLU A 131 20.38 -24.81 -22.39
CA GLU A 131 20.71 -26.25 -22.28
C GLU A 131 21.40 -26.59 -20.95
#